data_AF-A0A937D0Q1-F1
#
_entry.id   AF-A0A937D0Q1-F1
#
_cell.length_a   1.000
_cell.length_b   1.000
_cell.length_c   1.000
_cell.angle_alpha   90.00
_cell.angle_beta   90.00
_cell.angle_gamma   90.00
#
_symmetry.space_group_name_H-M   'P 1'
#
loop_
_entity.id
_entity.type
_entity.pdbx_description
1 polymer ?
#
loop_
_entity_poly.entity_id
_entity_poly.type
_entity_poly.pdbx_seq_one_letter_code
_entity_poly.pdbx_strand_id
1 'polypeptide(L)'
;MPIRTASSTKRLAQNGQALHRAMMSRGSDQEPSDDERALLEERRRLKEERDQRKERALQPSPSAVDRLVRTHRSQAKDKPQASKDAQGHGETKKPKSRRSRAEKHAELAAAQEAARKSSKKSPAK
;
A
#
# COMPACT_ATOMS: atom_id res chain seq x y z
N MET A 1 7.16 22.79 9.30
CA MET A 1 6.52 21.52 8.88
C MET A 1 7.41 20.86 7.83
N PRO A 2 7.66 19.54 7.88
CA PRO A 2 8.45 18.87 6.86
C PRO A 2 7.73 18.94 5.51
N ILE A 3 8.43 19.37 4.47
CA ILE A 3 7.92 19.37 3.09
C ILE A 3 7.72 17.91 2.68
N ARG A 4 6.48 17.51 2.43
CA ARG A 4 6.18 16.17 1.93
C ARG A 4 6.74 16.06 0.52
N THR A 5 7.89 15.41 0.38
CA THR A 5 8.43 15.05 -0.93
C THR A 5 7.42 14.17 -1.66
N ALA A 6 7.28 14.36 -2.97
CA ALA A 6 6.31 13.63 -3.76
C ALA A 6 6.58 12.11 -3.69
N SER A 7 5.53 11.31 -3.52
CA SER A 7 5.65 9.85 -3.54
C SER A 7 6.24 9.36 -4.87
N SER A 8 6.89 8.20 -4.88
CA SER A 8 7.49 7.62 -6.11
C SER A 8 6.47 7.50 -7.24
N THR A 9 5.22 7.13 -6.92
CA THR A 9 4.10 7.08 -7.88
C THR A 9 3.79 8.45 -8.47
N LYS A 10 3.78 9.51 -7.65
CA LYS A 10 3.53 10.88 -8.11
C LYS A 10 4.66 11.38 -8.99
N ARG A 11 5.92 11.09 -8.64
CA ARG A 11 7.10 11.41 -9.46
C ARG A 11 7.04 10.70 -10.82
N LEU A 12 6.70 9.41 -10.84
CA LEU A 12 6.50 8.65 -12.09
C LEU A 12 5.39 9.22 -12.97
N ALA A 13 4.28 9.66 -12.37
CA ALA A 13 3.18 10.27 -13.12
C ALA A 13 3.57 11.63 -13.72
N GLN A 14 4.26 12.49 -12.94
CA GLN A 14 4.74 13.79 -13.42
C GLN A 14 5.76 13.65 -14.54
N ASN A 15 6.76 12.77 -14.36
CA ASN A 15 7.73 12.46 -15.40
C ASN A 15 7.05 11.88 -16.66
N GLY A 16 6.07 10.99 -16.51
CA GLY A 16 5.32 10.44 -17.64
C GLY A 16 4.53 11.51 -18.41
N GLN A 17 3.94 12.49 -17.72
CA GLN A 17 3.27 13.62 -18.36
C GLN A 17 4.26 14.54 -19.08
N ALA A 18 5.40 14.83 -18.47
CA ALA A 18 6.46 15.63 -19.09
C ALA A 18 7.00 14.96 -20.36
N LEU A 19 7.29 13.65 -20.27
CA LEU A 19 7.77 12.86 -21.40
C LEU A 19 6.73 12.82 -22.53
N HIS A 20 5.45 12.62 -22.20
CA HIS A 20 4.38 12.66 -23.21
C HIS A 20 4.32 14.01 -23.92
N ARG A 21 4.40 15.12 -23.17
CA ARG A 21 4.41 16.47 -23.76
C ARG A 21 5.61 16.71 -24.66
N ALA A 22 6.80 16.27 -24.24
CA ALA A 22 8.01 16.38 -25.05
C ALA A 22 7.87 15.58 -26.36
N MET A 23 7.41 14.32 -26.28
CA MET A 23 7.18 13.49 -27.46
C MET A 23 6.12 14.08 -28.42
N MET A 24 5.06 14.69 -27.88
CA MET A 24 4.06 15.37 -28.72
C MET A 24 4.63 16.60 -29.43
N SER A 25 5.57 17.31 -28.80
CA SER A 25 6.24 18.46 -29.38
C SER A 25 7.28 18.08 -30.44
N ARG A 26 7.88 16.89 -30.33
CA ARG A 26 8.91 16.39 -31.25
C ARG A 26 8.35 15.94 -32.60
N GLY A 27 7.15 15.38 -32.63
CA GLY A 27 6.62 14.67 -33.81
C GLY A 27 7.26 13.28 -33.99
N SER A 28 6.77 12.49 -34.95
CA SER A 28 7.15 11.08 -35.10
C SER A 28 8.57 10.85 -35.61
N ASP A 29 9.14 11.80 -36.36
CA ASP A 29 10.29 11.54 -37.24
C ASP A 29 11.60 12.20 -36.77
N GLN A 30 11.61 12.84 -35.59
CA GLN A 30 12.84 13.38 -35.00
C GLN A 30 13.38 12.48 -33.89
N GLU A 31 14.69 12.45 -33.77
CA GLU A 31 15.41 11.77 -32.69
C GLU A 31 15.06 12.38 -31.32
N PRO A 32 14.98 11.58 -30.25
CA PRO A 32 14.69 12.08 -28.91
C PRO A 32 15.70 13.14 -28.49
N SER A 33 15.20 14.32 -28.12
CA SER A 33 16.03 15.41 -27.61
C SER A 33 16.67 15.01 -26.29
N ASP A 34 17.73 15.74 -25.90
CA ASP A 34 18.42 15.47 -24.63
C ASP A 34 17.48 15.56 -23.42
N ASP A 35 16.47 16.42 -23.49
CA ASP A 35 15.41 16.54 -22.48
C ASP A 35 14.56 15.26 -22.38
N GLU A 36 14.19 14.66 -23.51
CA GLU A 36 13.44 13.40 -23.53
C GLU A 36 14.27 12.25 -23.00
N ARG A 37 15.57 12.21 -23.36
CA ARG A 37 16.52 11.21 -22.84
C ARG A 37 16.66 11.33 -21.33
N ALA A 38 16.82 12.54 -20.80
CA ALA A 38 16.86 12.80 -19.37
C ALA A 38 15.58 12.32 -18.65
N LEU A 39 14.42 12.59 -19.23
CA LEU A 39 13.13 12.12 -18.70
C LEU A 39 13.02 10.59 -18.73
N LEU A 40 13.51 9.92 -19.78
CA LEU A 40 13.53 8.46 -19.87
C LEU A 40 14.44 7.84 -18.80
N GLU A 41 15.63 8.40 -18.60
CA GLU A 41 16.58 7.95 -17.57
C GLU A 41 16.02 8.14 -16.17
N GLU A 42 15.42 9.29 -15.88
CA GLU A 42 14.77 9.55 -14.59
C GLU A 42 13.65 8.52 -14.35
N ARG A 43 12.82 8.26 -15.36
CA ARG A 43 11.75 7.26 -15.28
C ARG A 43 12.27 5.88 -14.96
N ARG A 44 13.40 5.49 -15.56
CA ARG A 44 14.08 4.20 -15.32
C ARG A 44 14.51 4.11 -13.85
N ARG A 45 15.22 5.12 -13.34
CA ARG A 45 15.66 5.19 -11.93
C ARG A 45 14.48 5.10 -10.96
N LEU A 46 13.39 5.80 -11.25
CA LEU A 46 12.18 5.76 -10.41
C LEU A 46 11.48 4.39 -10.40
N LYS A 47 11.52 3.66 -11.53
CA LYS A 47 11.00 2.28 -11.60
C LYS A 47 11.89 1.33 -10.81
N GLU A 48 13.21 1.44 -10.96
CA GLU A 48 14.18 0.65 -10.20
C GLU A 48 14.00 0.88 -8.70
N GLU A 49 13.87 2.13 -8.24
CA GLU A 49 13.57 2.44 -6.82
C GLU A 49 12.26 1.80 -6.35
N ARG A 50 11.21 1.86 -7.18
CA ARG A 50 9.91 1.26 -6.87
C ARG A 50 10.01 -0.25 -6.76
N ASP A 51 10.74 -0.89 -7.66
CA ASP A 51 10.83 -2.34 -7.71
C ASP A 51 11.76 -2.87 -6.58
N GLN A 52 12.85 -2.17 -6.25
CA GLN A 52 13.63 -2.42 -5.03
C GLN A 52 12.79 -2.34 -3.75
N ARG A 53 11.89 -1.35 -3.64
CA ARG A 53 10.98 -1.24 -2.49
C ARG A 53 10.00 -2.41 -2.42
N LYS A 54 9.53 -2.90 -3.58
CA LYS A 54 8.67 -4.10 -3.63
C LYS A 54 9.45 -5.33 -3.21
N GLU A 55 10.64 -5.54 -3.76
CA GLU A 55 11.50 -6.68 -3.40
C GLU A 55 11.76 -6.71 -1.90
N ARG A 56 12.12 -5.58 -1.29
CA ARG A 56 12.28 -5.46 0.17
C ARG A 56 11.01 -5.76 0.95
N ALA A 57 9.84 -5.43 0.40
CA ALA A 57 8.56 -5.73 1.02
C ALA A 57 8.13 -7.19 0.85
N LEU A 58 8.60 -7.88 -0.19
CA LEU A 58 8.40 -9.32 -0.38
C LEU A 58 9.29 -10.14 0.55
N GLN A 59 10.46 -9.63 0.94
CA GLN A 59 11.31 -10.29 1.91
C GLN A 59 10.58 -10.41 3.26
N PRO A 60 10.69 -11.56 3.95
CA PRO A 60 10.09 -11.73 5.27
C PRO A 60 10.68 -10.68 6.21
N SER A 61 9.84 -9.75 6.66
CA SER A 61 10.29 -8.73 7.58
C SER A 61 10.59 -9.39 8.93
N PRO A 62 11.66 -8.98 9.65
CA PRO A 62 11.96 -9.53 10.96
C PRO A 62 10.72 -9.40 11.84
N SER A 63 10.38 -10.49 12.53
CA SER A 63 9.20 -10.55 13.39
C SER A 63 9.31 -9.51 14.51
N ALA A 64 8.19 -9.18 15.15
CA ALA A 64 8.23 -8.28 16.31
C ALA A 64 9.17 -8.81 17.42
N VAL A 65 9.33 -10.13 17.51
CA VAL A 65 10.26 -10.80 18.43
C VAL A 65 11.72 -10.64 17.97
N ASP A 66 11.99 -10.70 16.66
CA ASP A 66 13.34 -10.46 16.11
C ASP A 66 13.76 -8.99 16.24
N ARG A 67 12.80 -8.07 16.12
CA ARG A 67 13.01 -6.62 16.33
C ARG A 67 13.12 -6.27 17.81
N LEU A 68 12.60 -7.12 18.68
CA LEU A 68 12.85 -7.07 20.12
C LEU A 68 14.27 -7.60 20.36
N VAL A 69 15.27 -6.90 19.83
CA VAL A 69 16.63 -6.97 20.37
C VAL A 69 16.45 -6.81 21.87
N ARG A 70 16.80 -7.84 22.64
CA ARG A 70 16.78 -7.85 24.10
C ARG A 70 17.66 -6.71 24.61
N THR A 71 17.15 -5.49 24.60
CA THR A 71 17.68 -4.36 25.37
C THR A 71 17.52 -4.63 26.87
N HIS A 72 16.71 -5.64 27.23
CA HIS A 72 16.65 -6.23 28.54
C HIS A 72 17.40 -7.57 28.53
N ARG A 73 18.73 -7.54 28.70
CA ARG A 73 19.36 -8.57 29.53
C ARG A 73 18.73 -8.39 30.92
N SER A 74 17.74 -9.19 31.26
CA SER A 74 17.39 -9.37 32.66
C SER A 74 18.63 -9.99 33.30
N GLN A 75 19.44 -9.17 33.97
CA GLN A 75 20.30 -9.72 35.00
C GLN A 75 19.36 -10.40 35.97
N ALA A 76 19.45 -11.73 36.05
CA ALA A 76 18.67 -12.52 36.97
C ALA A 76 18.96 -12.00 38.38
N LYS A 77 18.04 -11.21 38.93
CA LYS A 77 17.96 -10.99 40.35
C LYS A 77 16.94 -11.97 40.89
N ASP A 78 17.46 -12.88 41.69
CA ASP A 78 16.75 -13.92 42.39
C ASP A 78 15.55 -13.41 43.21
N LYS A 79 14.41 -14.12 43.04
CA LYS A 79 13.26 -14.34 43.95
C LYS A 79 12.13 -13.28 44.04
N PRO A 80 10.94 -13.65 44.58
CA PRO A 80 10.11 -14.84 44.30
C PRO A 80 8.64 -14.47 43.96
N GLN A 81 7.86 -15.46 43.51
CA GLN A 81 6.44 -15.37 43.15
C GLN A 81 5.55 -14.70 44.21
N ALA A 82 4.66 -13.81 43.77
CA ALA A 82 3.41 -13.52 44.47
C ALA A 82 2.29 -13.40 43.42
N SER A 83 1.50 -14.47 43.32
CA SER A 83 0.20 -14.50 42.63
C SER A 83 -0.71 -13.43 43.23
N LYS A 84 -1.26 -12.54 42.40
CA LYS A 84 -2.41 -11.74 42.78
C LYS A 84 -3.58 -12.13 41.91
N ASP A 85 -4.58 -12.65 42.59
CA ASP A 85 -5.79 -13.26 42.09
C ASP A 85 -6.59 -12.37 41.14
N ALA A 86 -7.31 -13.07 40.27
CA ALA A 86 -8.26 -12.54 39.32
C ALA A 86 -9.29 -11.60 39.97
N GLN A 87 -9.29 -10.34 39.55
CA GLN A 87 -10.47 -9.50 39.70
C GLN A 87 -11.40 -9.73 38.50
N GLY A 88 -12.57 -10.28 38.80
CA GLY A 88 -13.66 -10.48 37.86
C GLY A 88 -14.08 -9.16 37.20
N HIS A 89 -14.19 -9.18 35.88
CA HIS A 89 -14.97 -8.20 35.15
C HIS A 89 -16.26 -8.86 34.72
N GLY A 90 -17.34 -8.40 35.33
CA GLY A 90 -18.71 -8.80 35.06
C GLY A 90 -19.06 -8.72 33.57
N GLU A 91 -20.00 -9.60 33.21
CA GLU A 91 -20.74 -9.71 31.96
C GLU A 91 -20.60 -8.51 31.01
N THR A 92 -19.63 -8.61 30.12
CA THR A 92 -19.55 -7.70 28.98
C THR A 92 -20.65 -8.09 27.99
N LYS A 93 -21.59 -7.17 27.75
CA LYS A 93 -22.62 -7.31 26.71
C LYS A 93 -21.94 -7.74 25.42
N LYS A 94 -22.32 -8.92 24.89
CA LYS A 94 -21.76 -9.48 23.65
C LYS A 94 -21.81 -8.40 22.54
N PRO A 95 -20.67 -8.08 21.89
CA PRO A 95 -20.69 -7.11 20.80
C PRO A 95 -21.57 -7.66 19.65
N LYS A 96 -22.46 -6.81 19.12
CA LYS A 96 -23.27 -7.14 17.93
C LYS A 96 -22.34 -7.66 16.83
N SER A 97 -22.74 -8.77 16.19
CA SER A 97 -21.96 -9.36 15.09
C SER A 97 -21.74 -8.30 14.00
N ARG A 98 -20.49 -7.93 13.80
CA ARG A 98 -20.08 -7.06 12.70
C ARG A 98 -19.89 -7.93 11.47
N ARG A 99 -20.43 -7.47 10.33
CA ARG A 99 -20.21 -8.13 9.04
C ARG A 99 -18.71 -8.38 8.83
N SER A 100 -18.37 -9.63 8.57
CA SER A 100 -16.99 -10.03 8.32
C SER A 100 -16.46 -9.37 7.04
N ARG A 101 -15.14 -9.34 6.87
CA ARG A 101 -14.52 -8.81 5.65
C ARG A 101 -14.99 -9.58 4.41
N ALA A 102 -15.18 -10.89 4.52
CA ALA A 102 -15.68 -11.75 3.46
C ALA A 102 -17.10 -11.34 3.02
N GLU A 103 -18.01 -11.11 3.98
CA GLU A 103 -19.37 -10.66 3.69
C GLU A 103 -19.39 -9.31 2.96
N LYS A 104 -18.54 -8.36 3.37
CA LYS A 104 -18.43 -7.06 2.68
C LYS A 104 -17.97 -7.21 1.23
N HIS A 105 -17.03 -8.12 0.96
CA HIS A 105 -16.55 -8.36 -0.40
C HIS A 105 -17.59 -9.08 -1.26
N ALA A 106 -18.34 -10.03 -0.70
CA ALA A 106 -19.43 -10.71 -1.39
C ALA A 106 -20.55 -9.74 -1.79
N GLU A 107 -20.92 -8.82 -0.90
CA GLU A 107 -21.94 -7.80 -1.17
C GLU A 107 -21.49 -6.79 -2.24
N LEU A 108 -20.22 -6.37 -2.20
CA LEU A 108 -19.63 -5.52 -3.24
C LEU A 108 -19.59 -6.23 -4.60
N ALA A 109 -19.24 -7.52 -4.64
CA ALA A 109 -19.24 -8.30 -5.87
C ALA A 109 -20.67 -8.47 -6.43
N ALA A 110 -21.64 -8.75 -5.57
CA ALA A 110 -23.05 -8.85 -5.96
C ALA A 110 -23.61 -7.53 -6.50
N ALA A 111 -23.25 -6.39 -5.89
CA ALA A 111 -23.64 -5.07 -6.38
C ALA A 111 -23.03 -4.75 -7.76
N GLN A 112 -21.78 -5.14 -7.99
CA GLN A 112 -21.11 -4.97 -9.29
C GLN A 112 -21.72 -5.88 -10.38
N GLU A 113 -22.04 -7.12 -10.04
CA GLU A 113 -22.76 -8.05 -10.91
C GLU A 113 -24.16 -7.52 -11.28
N ALA A 114 -24.90 -6.98 -10.30
CA ALA A 114 -26.20 -6.38 -10.53
C ALA A 114 -26.10 -5.14 -11.45
N ALA A 115 -25.11 -4.27 -11.23
CA ALA A 115 -24.87 -3.10 -12.08
C ALA A 115 -24.52 -3.48 -13.53
N ARG A 116 -23.75 -4.56 -13.73
CA ARG A 116 -23.43 -5.10 -15.07
C ARG A 116 -24.65 -5.71 -15.76
N LYS A 117 -25.58 -6.29 -15.00
CA LYS A 117 -26.83 -6.86 -15.54
C LYS A 117 -27.88 -5.78 -15.83
N SER A 118 -27.93 -4.70 -15.04
CA SER A 118 -28.87 -3.59 -15.24
C SER A 118 -28.52 -2.67 -16.41
N SER A 119 -27.24 -2.60 -16.81
CA SER A 119 -26.81 -1.78 -17.95
C SER A 119 -27.17 -2.34 -19.33
N LYS A 120 -27.95 -3.43 -19.41
CA LYS A 120 -28.42 -4.05 -20.67
C LYS A 120 -29.84 -3.67 -21.10
N LYS A 121 -30.49 -2.70 -20.44
CA LYS A 121 -31.70 -2.08 -21.00
C LYS A 121 -31.30 -0.90 -21.90
N SER A 122 -30.95 -1.21 -23.14
CA SER A 122 -31.01 -0.24 -24.23
C SER A 122 -32.46 0.24 -24.37
N PRO A 123 -32.75 1.55 -24.46
CA PRO A 123 -34.01 1.97 -25.04
C PRO A 123 -33.90 1.68 -26.53
N ALA A 124 -34.66 0.69 -26.98
CA ALA A 124 -35.05 0.61 -28.37
C ALA A 124 -36.01 1.77 -28.64
N LYS A 125 -35.51 2.80 -29.33
CA LYS A 125 -36.21 3.60 -30.34
C LYS A 125 -35.25 4.62 -30.95
#